data_AF-A0A3M7BA41-F1
#
_entry.id   AF-A0A3M7BA41-F1
#
_cell.length_a   1.000
_cell.length_b   1.000
_cell.length_c   1.000
_cell.angle_alpha   90.00
_cell.angle_beta   90.00
_cell.angle_gamma   90.00
#
_symmetry.space_group_name_H-M   'P 1'
#
loop_
_entity.id
_entity.type
_entity.pdbx_description
1 polymer ?
#
loop_
_entity_poly.entity_id
_entity_poly.type
_entity_poly.pdbx_seq_one_letter_code
_entity_poly.pdbx_strand_id
1 'polypeptide(L)'
;MHLMYTLGPDGKRQYTLKKIVDGEVTKSAHPARFSPDDKYSRHRVTLKKRYGLLMMQQSTSKEFQCKEMILTLRQRTRRYSASRPEQRSKYQ
;
A
#
# COMPACT_ATOMS: atom_id res chain seq x y z
N MET A 1 -10.74 20.54 -18.27
CA MET A 1 -11.99 19.93 -17.76
C MET A 1 -12.37 20.62 -16.47
N HIS A 2 -13.63 21.05 -16.33
CA HIS A 2 -14.08 21.83 -15.16
C HIS A 2 -14.78 21.00 -14.09
N LEU A 3 -15.19 19.77 -14.40
CA LEU A 3 -15.89 18.91 -13.45
C LEU A 3 -14.89 18.29 -12.46
N MET A 4 -15.13 18.55 -11.19
CA MET A 4 -14.32 18.09 -10.06
C MET A 4 -15.17 17.23 -9.12
N TYR A 5 -14.52 16.52 -8.20
CA TYR A 5 -15.21 15.74 -7.17
C TYR A 5 -14.41 15.61 -5.86
N THR A 6 -15.13 15.35 -4.78
CA THR A 6 -14.61 14.85 -3.48
C THR A 6 -15.23 13.50 -3.16
N LEU A 7 -14.62 12.75 -2.23
CA LEU A 7 -15.18 11.49 -1.74
C LEU A 7 -16.01 11.76 -0.48
N GLY A 8 -17.31 11.47 -0.55
CA GLY A 8 -18.19 11.56 0.62
C GLY A 8 -17.94 10.44 1.63
N PRO A 9 -18.58 10.52 2.82
CA PRO A 9 -18.50 9.47 3.85
C PRO A 9 -18.99 8.11 3.35
N ASP A 10 -19.94 8.11 2.41
CA ASP A 10 -20.49 6.89 1.79
C ASP A 10 -19.56 6.27 0.73
N GLY A 11 -18.38 6.86 0.49
CA GLY A 11 -17.47 6.48 -0.59
C GLY A 11 -17.93 6.87 -1.99
N LYS A 12 -19.10 7.52 -2.11
CA LYS A 12 -19.62 8.05 -3.38
C LYS A 12 -18.96 9.37 -3.75
N ARG A 13 -18.85 9.64 -5.05
CA ARG A 13 -18.30 10.90 -5.57
C ARG A 13 -19.35 12.00 -5.49
N GLN A 14 -19.01 13.11 -4.84
CA GLN A 14 -19.80 14.34 -4.85
C GLN A 14 -19.17 15.30 -5.86
N TYR A 15 -19.94 15.68 -6.88
CA TYR A 15 -19.42 16.49 -7.99
C TYR A 15 -19.58 18.00 -7.72
N THR A 16 -18.60 18.77 -8.20
CA THR A 16 -18.55 20.22 -8.02
C THR A 16 -17.74 20.87 -9.14
N LEU A 17 -17.93 22.17 -9.33
CA LEU A 17 -17.10 23.01 -10.20
C LEU A 17 -16.04 23.79 -9.41
N LYS A 18 -16.15 23.81 -8.07
CA LYS A 18 -15.20 24.50 -7.19
C LYS A 18 -13.91 23.70 -7.09
N LYS A 19 -12.77 24.41 -6.99
CA LYS A 19 -11.45 23.77 -6.81
C LYS A 19 -11.20 23.30 -5.37
N ILE A 20 -11.80 23.97 -4.40
CA ILE A 20 -11.68 23.70 -2.97
C ILE A 20 -13.09 23.67 -2.39
N VAL A 21 -13.39 22.63 -1.60
CA VAL A 21 -14.64 22.47 -0.85
C VAL A 21 -14.26 22.06 0.56
N ASP A 22 -14.72 22.80 1.57
CA ASP A 22 -14.50 22.51 3.00
C ASP A 22 -13.02 22.28 3.38
N GLY A 23 -12.11 22.99 2.71
CA GLY A 23 -10.66 22.86 2.91
C GLY A 23 -10.00 21.69 2.17
N GLU A 24 -10.78 20.76 1.58
CA GLU A 24 -10.25 19.69 0.74
C GLU A 24 -10.08 20.14 -0.71
N VAL A 25 -8.92 19.81 -1.30
CA VAL A 25 -8.65 20.04 -2.72
C VAL A 25 -9.38 19.00 -3.55
N THR A 26 -10.27 19.48 -4.42
CA THR A 26 -11.08 18.62 -5.29
C THR A 26 -10.24 17.97 -6.39
N LYS A 27 -10.64 16.77 -6.81
CA LYS A 27 -9.95 15.99 -7.86
C LYS A 27 -10.70 16.08 -9.18
N SER A 28 -10.00 15.96 -10.31
CA SER A 28 -10.67 15.97 -11.62
C SER A 28 -11.57 14.74 -11.77
N ALA A 29 -12.82 14.95 -12.16
CA ALA A 29 -13.76 13.84 -12.39
C ALA A 29 -13.41 13.01 -13.63
N HIS A 30 -12.57 13.55 -14.51
CA HIS A 30 -12.18 12.92 -15.76
C HIS A 30 -10.88 12.13 -15.60
N PRO A 31 -10.76 10.95 -16.24
CA PRO A 31 -9.52 10.19 -16.23
C PRO A 31 -8.42 10.91 -17.00
N ALA A 32 -7.16 10.56 -16.71
CA ALA A 32 -6.02 11.03 -17.49
C ALA A 32 -6.15 10.56 -18.95
N ARG A 33 -5.79 11.45 -19.89
CA ARG A 33 -5.86 11.16 -21.33
C ARG A 33 -4.92 10.00 -21.68
N PHE A 34 -5.47 8.99 -22.35
CA PHE A 34 -4.66 7.95 -22.97
C PHE A 34 -4.02 8.50 -24.25
N SER A 35 -2.71 8.31 -24.40
CA SER A 35 -1.99 8.59 -25.65
C SER A 35 -1.17 7.36 -26.01
N PRO A 36 -1.25 6.85 -27.24
CA PRO A 36 -0.49 5.67 -27.66
C PRO A 36 1.02 5.93 -27.64
N ASP A 37 1.45 7.16 -27.93
CA ASP A 37 2.85 7.60 -27.88
C ASP A 37 3.28 8.14 -26.50
N ASP A 38 2.74 7.58 -25.42
CA ASP A 38 3.14 7.99 -24.06
C ASP A 38 4.55 7.47 -23.72
N LYS A 39 5.56 8.33 -23.86
CA LYS A 39 6.97 8.09 -23.51
C LYS A 39 7.17 7.57 -22.08
N TYR A 40 6.29 7.94 -21.13
CA TYR A 40 6.42 7.57 -19.71
C TYR A 40 5.62 6.32 -19.32
N SER A 41 5.02 5.62 -20.29
CA SER A 41 4.29 4.36 -20.07
C SER A 41 5.12 3.32 -19.29
N ARG A 42 6.37 3.09 -19.69
CA ARG A 42 7.30 2.16 -19.01
C ARG A 42 7.52 2.54 -17.54
N HIS A 43 7.80 3.82 -17.27
CA HIS A 43 8.06 4.32 -15.92
C HIS A 43 6.86 4.13 -14.99
N ARG A 44 5.65 4.41 -15.50
CA ARG A 44 4.40 4.20 -14.76
C ARG A 44 4.19 2.74 -14.38
N VAL A 45 4.45 1.80 -15.30
CA VAL A 45 4.33 0.37 -15.03
C VAL A 45 5.37 -0.08 -14.00
N THR A 46 6.62 0.36 -14.11
CA THR A 46 7.67 0.02 -13.14
C THR A 46 7.35 0.52 -11.72
N LEU A 47 6.84 1.74 -11.59
CA LEU A 47 6.36 2.28 -10.31
C LEU A 47 5.23 1.42 -9.72
N LYS A 48 4.20 1.11 -10.53
CA LYS A 48 3.09 0.25 -10.09
C LYS A 48 3.56 -1.13 -9.64
N LYS A 49 4.54 -1.72 -10.33
CA LYS A 49 5.16 -3.02 -9.98
C LYS A 49 5.86 -2.98 -8.62
N ARG A 50 6.67 -1.95 -8.37
CA ARG A 50 7.45 -1.81 -7.12
C ARG A 50 6.56 -1.71 -5.88
N TYR A 51 5.42 -1.04 -5.99
CA TYR A 51 4.48 -0.87 -4.88
C TYR A 51 3.36 -1.92 -4.83
N GLY A 52 3.41 -2.97 -5.67
CA GLY A 52 2.36 -4.00 -5.68
C GLY A 52 0.98 -3.49 -6.12
N LEU A 53 0.92 -2.38 -6.85
CA LEU A 53 -0.32 -1.73 -7.27
C LEU A 53 -0.85 -2.24 -8.63
N LEU A 54 -0.17 -3.21 -9.25
CA LEU A 54 -0.71 -3.86 -10.44
C LEU A 54 -1.87 -4.78 -10.05
N MET A 55 -2.96 -4.72 -10.82
CA MET A 55 -4.14 -5.55 -10.59
C MET A 55 -3.82 -7.05 -10.53
N MET A 56 -2.88 -7.52 -11.36
CA MET A 56 -2.44 -8.93 -11.37
C MET A 56 -1.67 -9.37 -10.11
N GLN A 57 -1.09 -8.42 -9.36
CA GLN A 57 -0.40 -8.71 -8.08
C GLN A 57 -1.38 -8.70 -6.89
N GLN A 58 -2.55 -8.07 -7.02
CA GLN A 58 -3.47 -7.87 -5.91
C GLN A 58 -4.30 -9.13 -5.57
N SER A 59 -4.41 -10.08 -6.49
CA SER A 59 -5.03 -11.38 -6.22
C SER A 59 -4.18 -12.25 -5.30
N THR A 60 -2.85 -12.12 -5.36
CA THR A 60 -1.93 -12.84 -4.48
C THR A 60 -1.69 -12.10 -3.17
N SER A 61 -1.76 -10.76 -3.11
CA SER A 61 -1.41 -10.03 -1.89
C SER A 61 -2.40 -10.17 -0.73
N LYS A 62 -3.70 -10.42 -0.99
CA LYS A 62 -4.70 -10.57 0.09
C LYS A 62 -4.56 -11.86 0.91
N GLU A 63 -4.03 -12.93 0.32
CA GLU A 63 -3.77 -14.18 1.04
C GLU A 63 -2.38 -14.22 1.70
N PHE A 64 -1.40 -13.50 1.15
CA PHE A 64 -0.01 -13.58 1.63
C PHE A 64 0.30 -12.67 2.82
N GLN A 65 -0.48 -11.60 3.08
CA GLN A 65 -0.24 -10.74 4.25
C GLN A 65 -0.50 -11.44 5.60
N CYS A 66 -1.37 -12.46 5.66
CA CYS A 66 -1.61 -13.21 6.90
C CYS A 66 -0.59 -14.34 7.14
N LYS A 67 -0.02 -14.96 6.09
CA LYS A 67 0.82 -16.16 6.26
C LYS A 67 2.27 -15.84 6.62
N GLU A 68 2.86 -14.80 6.03
CA GLU A 68 4.25 -14.41 6.32
C GLU A 68 4.44 -13.81 7.72
N MET A 69 3.41 -13.14 8.27
CA MET A 69 3.45 -12.62 9.64
C MET A 69 3.40 -13.75 10.69
N ILE A 70 2.63 -14.81 10.44
CA ILE A 70 2.51 -15.96 11.36
C ILE A 70 3.77 -16.85 11.33
N LEU A 71 4.42 -17.01 10.17
CA LEU A 71 5.64 -17.80 10.02
C LEU A 71 6.86 -17.12 10.65
N THR A 72 7.01 -15.81 10.48
CA THR A 72 8.09 -15.02 11.11
C THR A 72 7.97 -15.01 12.64
N LEU A 73 6.75 -14.93 13.19
CA LEU A 73 6.52 -15.01 14.64
C LEU A 73 6.86 -16.39 15.24
N ARG A 74 6.55 -17.50 14.54
CA ARG A 74 6.94 -18.86 14.95
C ARG A 74 8.45 -19.10 14.90
N GLN A 75 9.17 -18.45 14.01
CA GLN A 75 10.64 -18.55 13.92
C GLN A 75 11.35 -17.66 14.95
N ARG A 76 10.70 -16.60 15.45
CA ARG A 76 11.24 -15.69 16.48
C ARG A 76 11.16 -16.28 17.89
N THR A 77 10.09 -16.97 18.24
CA THR A 77 9.94 -17.63 19.56
C THR A 77 10.91 -18.80 19.77
N ARG A 78 11.34 -19.48 18.70
CA ARG A 78 12.38 -20.53 18.77
C ARG A 78 13.79 -20.01 19.03
N ARG A 79 14.10 -18.75 18.69
CA ARG A 79 15.45 -18.19 18.93
C ARG A 79 15.65 -17.66 20.35
N TYR A 80 14.58 -17.22 21.02
CA TYR A 80 14.68 -16.65 22.37
C TYR A 80 14.87 -17.72 23.47
N SER A 81 14.39 -18.95 23.26
CA SER A 81 14.61 -20.06 24.20
C SER A 81 16.03 -20.66 24.14
N ALA A 82 16.79 -20.40 23.07
CA ALA A 82 18.13 -20.95 22.84
C ALA A 82 19.27 -20.02 23.33
N SER A 83 18.95 -18.84 23.84
CA SER A 83 19.92 -17.79 24.22
C SER A 83 19.77 -17.36 25.68
N ARG A 84 19.47 -18.31 26.58
CA ARG A 84 19.48 -18.09 28.04
C ARG A 84 20.87 -18.49 28.59
N PRO A 85 21.75 -17.55 28.98
CA PRO A 85 23.04 -17.92 29.54
C PRO A 85 22.86 -18.45 30.97
N GLU A 86 23.33 -19.66 31.25
CA GLU A 86 23.53 -20.15 32.62
C GLU A 86 24.64 -19.30 33.27
N GLN A 87 24.27 -18.48 34.25
CA GLN A 87 25.25 -17.88 35.14
C GLN A 87 25.81 -18.99 36.05
N ARG A 88 26.99 -19.52 35.69
CA ARG A 88 27.70 -20.50 36.51
C ARG A 88 28.77 -19.81 37.35
N SER A 89 28.54 -19.90 38.66
CA SER A 89 29.38 -19.53 39.81
C SER A 89 30.90 -19.64 39.56
N LYS A 90 31.63 -18.54 39.80
CA LYS A 90 33.08 -18.49 39.94
C LYS A 90 33.43 -18.25 41.41
N TYR A 91 33.58 -19.31 42.21
CA TYR A 91 34.41 -19.35 43.44
C TYR A 91 34.64 -20.81 43.83
N GLN A 92 35.81 -21.34 43.45
CA GLN A 92 36.70 -22.24 44.21
C GLN A 92 37.83 -22.72 43.31
#